data_AF-A0A1I3HVU2-F1
#
_entry.id   AF-A0A1I3HVU2-F1
#
_cell.length_a   1.000
_cell.length_b   1.000
_cell.length_c   1.000
_cell.angle_alpha   90.00
_cell.angle_beta   90.00
_cell.angle_gamma   90.00
#
_symmetry.space_group_name_H-M   'P 1'
#
loop_
_entity.id
_entity.type
_entity.pdbx_description
1 polymer ?
#
loop_
_entity_poly.entity_id
_entity_poly.type
_entity_poly.pdbx_seq_one_letter_code
_entity_poly.pdbx_strand_id
1 'polypeptide(L)'
;MEVTRIEELVNSRCEELGIDTKELIRRAGYSTYNNGIRRLMELFVGDFKSSRGLIEKLPNALELPEDAIQQAIEQTKQDERDAWEAAWRASFKPHAIVRTDMNGRPRSITMAGLTDAGRHKRIEFTDDIQPEDYIKVALSEYKNRERLINGFFYEPLEIIVNFSPDHASRYTLNGVFLGDLDHAYRNGMSIVEIR
;
A
#
# COMPACT_ATOMS: atom_id res chain seq x y z
N MET A 1 -14.42 -8.36 -11.18
CA MET A 1 -14.25 -7.06 -10.51
C MET A 1 -15.39 -6.95 -9.54
N GLU A 2 -15.10 -6.86 -8.25
CA GLU A 2 -16.13 -6.53 -7.26
C GLU A 2 -16.58 -5.09 -7.50
N VAL A 3 -17.87 -4.85 -7.34
CA VAL A 3 -18.48 -3.52 -7.46
C VAL A 3 -18.08 -2.73 -6.22
N THR A 4 -17.58 -1.51 -6.40
CA THR A 4 -17.17 -0.67 -5.26
C THR A 4 -18.38 -0.06 -4.56
N ARG A 5 -18.28 0.27 -3.27
CA ARG A 5 -19.38 0.90 -2.52
C ARG A 5 -19.86 2.21 -3.15
N ILE A 6 -18.93 2.97 -3.72
CA ILE A 6 -19.26 4.19 -4.43
C ILE A 6 -19.99 3.90 -5.75
N GLU A 7 -19.63 2.83 -6.46
CA GLU A 7 -20.37 2.38 -7.65
C GLU A 7 -21.77 1.89 -7.30
N GLU A 8 -21.92 1.09 -6.23
CA GLU A 8 -23.22 0.65 -5.70
C GLU A 8 -24.11 1.86 -5.37
N LEU A 9 -23.59 2.82 -4.58
CA LEU A 9 -24.34 4.02 -4.21
C LEU A 9 -24.82 4.81 -5.43
N VAL A 10 -23.93 5.04 -6.40
CA VAL A 10 -24.26 5.79 -7.61
C VAL A 10 -25.30 5.05 -8.44
N ASN A 11 -25.12 3.74 -8.67
CA ASN A 11 -26.03 2.95 -9.50
C ASN A 11 -27.41 2.83 -8.85
N SER A 12 -27.49 2.49 -7.56
CA SER A 12 -28.76 2.42 -6.83
C SER A 12 -29.49 3.76 -6.84
N ARG A 13 -28.76 4.87 -6.64
CA ARG A 13 -29.40 6.19 -6.66
C ARG A 13 -29.86 6.61 -8.06
N CYS A 14 -29.13 6.24 -9.11
CA CYS A 14 -29.59 6.45 -10.49
C CYS A 14 -30.87 5.67 -10.79
N GLU A 15 -30.98 4.42 -10.32
CA GLU A 15 -32.19 3.61 -10.45
C GLU A 15 -33.38 4.25 -9.73
N GLU A 16 -33.20 4.71 -8.48
CA GLU A 16 -34.24 5.40 -7.70
C GLU A 16 -34.72 6.69 -8.37
N LEU A 17 -33.82 7.45 -8.97
CA LEU A 17 -34.15 8.69 -9.69
C LEU A 17 -34.68 8.43 -11.11
N GLY A 18 -34.63 7.20 -11.60
CA GLY A 18 -35.00 6.83 -12.96
C GLY A 18 -34.15 7.51 -14.03
N ILE A 19 -32.87 7.78 -13.72
CA ILE A 19 -31.93 8.44 -14.64
C ILE A 19 -30.91 7.45 -15.17
N ASP A 20 -30.53 7.62 -16.45
CA ASP A 20 -29.43 6.86 -17.03
C ASP A 20 -28.07 7.55 -16.78
N THR A 21 -26.98 6.87 -17.15
CA THR A 21 -25.62 7.41 -17.00
C THR A 21 -25.42 8.71 -17.77
N LYS A 22 -26.07 8.89 -18.92
CA LYS A 22 -25.93 10.10 -19.74
C LYS A 22 -26.55 11.30 -19.04
N GLU A 23 -27.71 11.10 -18.42
CA GLU A 23 -28.40 12.10 -17.62
C GLU A 23 -27.64 12.40 -16.33
N LEU A 24 -27.08 11.40 -15.63
CA LEU A 24 -26.19 11.63 -14.49
C LEU A 24 -25.01 12.54 -14.87
N ILE A 25 -24.31 12.22 -15.97
CA ILE A 25 -23.16 13.02 -16.44
C ILE A 25 -23.58 14.45 -16.80
N ARG A 26 -24.76 14.62 -17.39
CA ARG A 26 -25.34 15.94 -17.69
C ARG A 26 -25.63 16.71 -16.41
N ARG A 27 -26.25 16.09 -15.40
CA ARG A 27 -26.56 16.68 -14.09
C ARG A 27 -25.29 17.04 -13.31
N ALA A 28 -24.23 16.24 -13.44
CA ALA A 28 -22.91 16.55 -12.92
C ALA A 28 -22.17 17.67 -13.70
N GLY A 29 -22.84 18.35 -14.64
CA GLY A 29 -22.33 19.56 -15.29
C GLY A 29 -21.14 19.32 -16.21
N TYR A 30 -21.03 18.12 -16.80
CA TYR A 30 -20.05 17.85 -17.85
C TYR A 30 -20.61 18.26 -19.22
N SER A 31 -19.84 19.06 -19.97
CA SER A 31 -20.18 19.46 -21.34
C SER A 31 -20.02 18.32 -22.35
N THR A 32 -19.09 17.40 -22.09
CA THR A 32 -18.81 16.26 -22.96
C THR A 32 -19.08 14.95 -22.22
N TYR A 33 -19.99 14.14 -22.75
CA TYR A 33 -20.33 12.81 -22.20
C TYR A 33 -19.07 11.94 -22.00
N ASN A 34 -18.19 11.88 -22.99
CA ASN A 34 -16.95 11.08 -22.93
C ASN A 34 -16.01 11.48 -21.78
N ASN A 35 -15.97 12.77 -21.42
CA ASN A 35 -15.16 13.21 -20.28
C ASN A 35 -15.80 12.82 -18.96
N GLY A 36 -17.13 12.94 -18.86
CA GLY A 36 -17.86 12.55 -17.66
C GLY A 36 -17.81 11.05 -17.40
N ILE A 37 -18.12 10.22 -18.42
CA ILE A 37 -18.05 8.76 -18.29
C ILE A 37 -16.64 8.29 -17.91
N ARG A 38 -15.59 8.90 -18.47
CA ARG A 38 -14.21 8.59 -18.08
C ARG A 38 -13.95 8.87 -16.60
N ARG A 39 -14.38 10.03 -16.09
CA ARG A 39 -14.24 10.35 -14.65
C ARG A 39 -15.08 9.44 -13.76
N LEU A 40 -16.24 9.00 -14.24
CA LEU A 40 -17.10 8.06 -13.52
C LEU A 40 -16.46 6.68 -13.44
N MET A 41 -15.90 6.18 -14.53
CA MET A 41 -15.17 4.92 -14.52
C MET A 41 -13.91 4.99 -13.65
N GLU A 42 -13.16 6.10 -13.69
CA GLU A 42 -12.04 6.36 -12.78
C GLU A 42 -12.47 6.33 -11.30
N LEU A 43 -13.64 6.90 -10.99
CA LEU A 43 -14.21 6.83 -9.64
C LEU A 43 -14.53 5.39 -9.23
N PHE A 44 -15.14 4.61 -10.11
CA PHE A 44 -15.55 3.23 -9.82
C PHE A 44 -14.37 2.27 -9.61
N VAL A 45 -13.20 2.59 -10.18
CA VAL A 45 -11.96 1.84 -9.95
C VAL A 45 -11.09 2.43 -8.82
N GLY A 46 -11.64 3.35 -8.01
CA GLY A 46 -10.96 3.89 -6.83
C GLY A 46 -10.00 5.06 -7.10
N ASP A 47 -9.91 5.60 -8.32
CA ASP A 47 -9.11 6.80 -8.60
C ASP A 47 -9.84 8.09 -8.19
N PHE A 48 -9.88 8.33 -6.88
CA PHE A 48 -10.49 9.53 -6.29
C PHE A 48 -9.74 10.83 -6.61
N LYS A 49 -8.46 10.74 -6.99
CA LYS A 49 -7.65 11.93 -7.30
C LYS A 49 -8.04 12.48 -8.67
N SER A 50 -8.11 11.61 -9.67
CA SER A 50 -8.50 11.98 -11.04
C SER A 50 -9.98 12.33 -11.15
N SER A 51 -10.82 11.71 -10.31
CA SER A 51 -12.27 11.93 -10.28
C SER A 51 -12.75 13.03 -9.32
N ARG A 52 -11.85 13.74 -8.63
CA ARG A 52 -12.19 14.80 -7.66
C ARG A 52 -13.27 15.79 -8.15
N GLY A 53 -13.13 16.29 -9.36
CA GLY A 53 -14.10 17.25 -9.91
C GLY A 53 -15.48 16.65 -10.22
N LEU A 54 -15.59 15.33 -10.36
CA LEU A 54 -16.87 14.63 -10.42
C LEU A 54 -17.44 14.46 -9.01
N ILE A 55 -16.62 14.01 -8.05
CA ILE A 55 -17.00 13.82 -6.64
C ILE A 55 -17.65 15.08 -6.07
N GLU A 56 -17.05 16.25 -6.30
CA GLU A 56 -17.58 17.55 -5.84
C GLU A 56 -18.99 17.89 -6.40
N LYS A 57 -19.40 17.26 -7.51
CA LYS A 57 -20.67 17.53 -8.20
C LYS A 57 -21.72 16.43 -8.02
N LEU A 58 -21.31 15.24 -7.59
CA LEU A 58 -22.20 14.09 -7.37
C LEU A 58 -23.33 14.37 -6.37
N PRO A 59 -23.12 15.06 -5.23
CA PRO A 59 -24.20 15.35 -4.27
C PRO A 59 -25.40 16.02 -4.94
N ASN A 60 -25.14 17.05 -5.75
CA ASN A 60 -26.18 17.75 -6.49
C ASN A 60 -26.78 16.90 -7.63
N ALA A 61 -25.95 16.13 -8.34
CA ALA A 61 -26.41 15.33 -9.47
C ALA A 61 -27.30 14.14 -9.06
N LEU A 62 -27.04 13.58 -7.88
CA LEU A 62 -27.72 12.42 -7.29
C LEU A 62 -28.73 12.80 -6.21
N GLU A 63 -28.91 14.09 -5.91
CA GLU A 63 -29.82 14.56 -4.86
C GLU A 63 -29.52 13.87 -3.52
N LEU A 64 -28.23 13.77 -3.18
CA LEU A 64 -27.70 13.16 -1.96
C LEU A 64 -26.90 14.20 -1.16
N PRO A 65 -26.85 14.06 0.17
CA PRO A 65 -25.97 14.88 0.98
C PRO A 65 -24.50 14.50 0.74
N GLU A 66 -23.59 15.45 0.93
CA GLU A 66 -22.15 15.27 0.65
C GLU A 66 -21.51 14.20 1.53
N ASP A 67 -21.97 14.07 2.78
CA ASP A 67 -21.52 13.08 3.74
C ASP A 67 -21.75 11.63 3.25
N ALA A 68 -22.89 11.35 2.62
CA ALA A 68 -23.18 10.04 2.05
C ALA A 68 -22.17 9.64 0.96
N ILE A 69 -21.80 10.59 0.08
CA ILE A 69 -20.79 10.36 -0.96
C ILE A 69 -19.41 10.12 -0.32
N GLN A 70 -19.02 10.96 0.65
CA GLN A 70 -17.73 10.80 1.33
C GLN A 70 -17.64 9.50 2.12
N GLN A 71 -18.73 9.07 2.76
CA GLN A 71 -18.79 7.80 3.47
C GLN A 71 -18.58 6.62 2.52
N ALA A 72 -19.24 6.61 1.35
CA ALA A 72 -19.05 5.55 0.36
C ALA A 72 -17.63 5.52 -0.22
N ILE A 73 -17.00 6.70 -0.40
CA ILE A 73 -15.59 6.80 -0.80
C ILE A 73 -14.68 6.21 0.27
N GLU A 74 -14.87 6.56 1.54
CA GLU A 74 -14.02 6.05 2.62
C GLU A 74 -14.21 4.54 2.83
N GLN A 75 -15.44 4.04 2.71
CA GLN A 75 -15.71 2.60 2.71
C GLN A 75 -15.02 1.90 1.54
N THR A 76 -15.07 2.47 0.34
CA THR A 76 -14.36 1.89 -0.83
C THR A 76 -12.85 1.83 -0.57
N LYS A 77 -12.24 2.90 -0.04
CA LYS A 77 -10.81 2.88 0.34
C LYS A 77 -10.51 1.87 1.44
N GLN A 78 -11.43 1.68 2.39
CA GLN A 78 -11.26 0.70 3.44
C GLN A 78 -11.31 -0.72 2.88
N ASP A 79 -12.31 -1.02 2.06
CA ASP A 79 -12.47 -2.33 1.40
C ASP A 79 -11.22 -2.64 0.54
N GLU A 80 -10.69 -1.66 -0.21
CA GLU A 80 -9.43 -1.81 -0.95
C GLU A 80 -8.22 -2.06 -0.05
N ARG A 81 -8.10 -1.35 1.07
CA ARG A 81 -7.03 -1.56 2.05
C ARG A 81 -7.11 -2.96 2.66
N ASP A 82 -8.30 -3.40 3.03
CA ASP A 82 -8.55 -4.70 3.67
C ASP A 82 -8.31 -5.85 2.68
N ALA A 83 -8.75 -5.69 1.42
CA ALA A 83 -8.47 -6.66 0.36
C ALA A 83 -6.96 -6.76 0.06
N TRP A 84 -6.27 -5.61 -0.02
CA TRP A 84 -4.83 -5.58 -0.20
C TRP A 84 -4.11 -6.24 0.99
N GLU A 85 -4.51 -5.94 2.22
CA GLU A 85 -3.95 -6.53 3.42
C GLU A 85 -4.19 -8.04 3.44
N ALA A 86 -5.40 -8.51 3.18
CA ALA A 86 -5.73 -9.93 3.11
C ALA A 86 -4.90 -10.66 2.05
N ALA A 87 -4.75 -10.09 0.86
CA ALA A 87 -3.92 -10.63 -0.20
C ALA A 87 -2.43 -10.68 0.19
N TRP A 88 -1.93 -9.64 0.86
CA TRP A 88 -0.56 -9.63 1.39
C TRP A 88 -0.35 -10.68 2.48
N ARG A 89 -1.30 -10.82 3.42
CA ARG A 89 -1.25 -11.84 4.49
C ARG A 89 -1.28 -13.26 3.91
N ALA A 90 -2.13 -13.49 2.90
CA ALA A 90 -2.23 -14.79 2.22
C ALA A 90 -0.98 -15.16 1.40
N SER A 91 -0.30 -14.17 0.84
CA SER A 91 0.93 -14.35 0.06
C SER A 91 2.22 -14.14 0.88
N PHE A 92 2.09 -13.98 2.20
CA PHE A 92 3.21 -13.68 3.07
C PHE A 92 4.24 -14.81 3.04
N LYS A 93 5.50 -14.42 2.82
CA LYS A 93 6.66 -15.30 2.96
C LYS A 93 7.61 -14.72 4.00
N PRO A 94 8.14 -15.52 4.93
CA PRO A 94 9.17 -15.07 5.85
C PRO A 94 10.35 -14.45 5.10
N HIS A 95 10.86 -13.33 5.61
CA HIS A 95 11.95 -12.60 4.97
C HIS A 95 12.64 -11.70 5.97
N ALA A 96 13.89 -11.36 5.72
CA ALA A 96 14.62 -10.34 6.47
C ALA A 96 14.69 -9.01 5.72
N ILE A 97 14.75 -7.93 6.48
CA ILE A 97 14.94 -6.58 5.98
C ILE A 97 16.11 -5.94 6.71
N VAL A 98 17.04 -5.39 5.94
CA VAL A 98 18.12 -4.55 6.46
C VAL A 98 17.58 -3.14 6.66
N ARG A 99 17.43 -2.73 7.91
CA ARG A 99 17.03 -1.37 8.25
C ARG A 99 18.26 -0.48 8.19
N THR A 100 18.17 0.59 7.41
CA THR A 100 19.20 1.61 7.33
C THR A 100 18.72 2.89 8.00
N ASP A 101 19.66 3.75 8.33
CA ASP A 101 19.40 5.10 8.80
C ASP A 101 18.56 5.92 7.78
N MET A 102 18.03 7.06 8.22
CA MET A 102 17.16 7.96 7.45
C MET A 102 15.88 7.26 6.93
N ASN A 103 15.30 6.37 7.75
CA ASN A 103 14.08 5.62 7.44
C ASN A 103 14.15 4.86 6.11
N GLY A 104 15.32 4.34 5.75
CA GLY A 104 15.48 3.57 4.52
C GLY A 104 15.56 4.41 3.23
N ARG A 105 15.70 5.74 3.33
CA ARG A 105 15.85 6.62 2.18
C ARG A 105 17.20 6.38 1.47
N PRO A 106 17.22 6.25 0.13
CA PRO A 106 18.47 6.17 -0.60
C PRO A 106 19.17 7.54 -0.66
N ARG A 107 20.49 7.53 -0.79
CA ARG A 107 21.32 8.72 -1.00
C ARG A 107 21.03 9.40 -2.34
N SER A 108 20.62 8.61 -3.34
CA SER A 108 20.15 9.09 -4.63
C SER A 108 18.89 8.32 -5.02
N ILE A 109 17.74 9.00 -4.98
CA ILE A 109 16.45 8.41 -5.36
C ILE A 109 16.48 7.96 -6.82
N THR A 110 17.05 8.76 -7.71
CA THR A 110 17.16 8.44 -9.14
C THR A 110 17.95 7.15 -9.38
N MET A 111 19.14 7.03 -8.80
CA MET A 111 19.97 5.84 -9.00
C MET A 111 19.37 4.61 -8.34
N ALA A 112 18.78 4.76 -7.16
CA ALA A 112 18.09 3.67 -6.48
C ALA A 112 16.87 3.18 -7.28
N GLY A 113 16.12 4.07 -7.91
CA GLY A 113 15.00 3.71 -8.79
C GLY A 113 15.46 3.01 -10.07
N LEU A 114 16.47 3.56 -10.75
CA LEU A 114 16.98 3.01 -12.01
C LEU A 114 17.58 1.60 -11.84
N THR A 115 18.21 1.34 -10.70
CA THR A 115 18.89 0.07 -10.42
C THR A 115 18.06 -0.89 -9.56
N ASP A 116 16.86 -0.47 -9.14
CA ASP A 116 16.03 -1.15 -8.14
C ASP A 116 16.86 -1.55 -6.90
N ALA A 117 17.55 -0.57 -6.32
CA ALA A 117 18.43 -0.79 -5.17
C ALA A 117 17.66 -1.27 -3.93
N GLY A 118 16.34 -1.02 -3.88
CA GLY A 118 15.45 -1.45 -2.80
C GLY A 118 15.50 -2.97 -2.55
N ARG A 119 15.64 -3.78 -3.61
CA ARG A 119 15.75 -5.25 -3.48
C ARG A 119 16.92 -5.68 -2.62
N HIS A 120 18.01 -4.91 -2.58
CA HIS A 120 19.20 -5.28 -1.82
C HIS A 120 18.96 -5.26 -0.30
N LYS A 121 17.97 -4.49 0.18
CA LYS A 121 17.58 -4.46 1.59
C LYS A 121 16.68 -5.64 1.99
N ARG A 122 16.10 -6.37 1.03
CA ARG A 122 15.21 -7.51 1.29
C ARG A 122 16.00 -8.80 1.06
N ILE A 123 15.96 -9.68 2.05
CA ILE A 123 16.57 -11.00 2.00
C ILE A 123 15.43 -12.00 2.09
N GLU A 124 15.22 -12.76 1.02
CA GLU A 124 14.19 -13.79 0.96
C GLU A 124 14.78 -15.10 1.46
N PHE A 125 14.02 -15.82 2.28
CA PHE A 125 14.37 -17.16 2.70
C PHE A 125 13.80 -18.16 1.70
N THR A 126 14.55 -19.21 1.43
CA THR A 126 14.06 -20.36 0.68
C THR A 126 13.21 -21.25 1.61
N ASP A 127 12.25 -21.98 1.04
CA ASP A 127 11.22 -22.71 1.81
C ASP A 127 11.81 -23.88 2.65
N ASP A 128 13.08 -24.25 2.44
CA ASP A 128 13.81 -25.28 3.16
C ASP A 128 14.47 -24.79 4.47
N ILE A 129 14.59 -23.47 4.66
CA ILE A 129 15.24 -22.90 5.83
C ILE A 129 14.30 -22.94 7.04
N GLN A 130 14.77 -23.51 8.15
CA GLN A 130 14.03 -23.50 9.41
C GLN A 130 14.05 -22.10 10.05
N PRO A 131 12.98 -21.67 10.74
CA PRO A 131 12.90 -20.33 11.35
C PRO A 131 14.08 -19.98 12.29
N GLU A 132 14.63 -20.97 12.97
CA GLU A 132 15.79 -20.85 13.86
C GLU A 132 17.08 -20.46 13.12
N ASP A 133 17.19 -20.76 11.82
CA ASP A 133 18.33 -20.39 10.98
C ASP A 133 18.15 -19.06 10.22
N TYR A 134 16.97 -18.43 10.28
CA TYR A 134 16.68 -17.20 9.53
C TYR A 134 17.68 -16.08 9.80
N ILE A 135 18.01 -15.83 11.07
CA ILE A 135 18.97 -14.77 11.41
C ILE A 135 20.38 -15.09 10.90
N LYS A 136 20.79 -16.35 10.97
CA LYS A 136 22.11 -16.80 10.49
C LYS A 136 22.23 -16.60 8.98
N VAL A 137 21.20 -16.98 8.23
CA VAL A 137 21.13 -16.78 6.78
C VAL A 137 21.08 -15.29 6.45
N ALA A 138 20.25 -14.52 7.15
CA ALA A 138 20.12 -13.08 6.94
C ALA A 138 21.44 -12.33 7.16
N LEU A 139 22.20 -12.67 8.20
CA LEU A 139 23.51 -12.09 8.46
C LEU A 139 24.53 -12.45 7.36
N SER A 140 24.51 -13.70 6.88
CA SER A 140 25.38 -14.14 5.78
C SER A 140 25.07 -13.38 4.49
N GLU A 141 23.79 -13.30 4.11
CA GLU A 141 23.34 -12.58 2.92
C GLU A 141 23.58 -11.07 3.02
N TYR A 142 23.38 -10.47 4.20
CA TYR A 142 23.74 -9.08 4.45
C TYR A 142 25.21 -8.82 4.17
N LYS A 143 26.12 -9.64 4.72
CA LYS A 143 27.57 -9.50 4.50
C LYS A 143 27.94 -9.57 3.02
N ASN A 144 27.30 -10.45 2.26
CA ASN A 144 27.50 -10.56 0.81
C ASN A 144 27.05 -9.31 0.04
N ARG A 145 26.06 -8.57 0.57
CA ARG A 145 25.41 -7.42 -0.09
C ARG A 145 25.77 -6.07 0.51
N GLU A 146 26.53 -6.05 1.61
CA GLU A 146 26.81 -4.86 2.42
C GLU A 146 27.34 -3.69 1.57
N ARG A 147 28.28 -3.95 0.66
CA ARG A 147 28.84 -2.93 -0.23
C ARG A 147 27.78 -2.31 -1.14
N LEU A 148 26.82 -3.10 -1.64
CA LEU A 148 25.74 -2.60 -2.48
C LEU A 148 24.77 -1.75 -1.65
N ILE A 149 24.39 -2.23 -0.46
CA ILE A 149 23.50 -1.49 0.44
C ILE A 149 24.12 -0.15 0.82
N ASN A 150 25.38 -0.12 1.25
CA ASN A 150 26.10 1.10 1.62
C ASN A 150 26.35 2.05 0.44
N GLY A 151 26.39 1.52 -0.78
CA GLY A 151 26.52 2.31 -2.01
C GLY A 151 25.26 3.13 -2.33
N PHE A 152 24.07 2.64 -1.96
CA PHE A 152 22.80 3.29 -2.27
C PHE A 152 22.10 3.93 -1.08
N PHE A 153 22.31 3.40 0.13
CA PHE A 153 21.59 3.79 1.35
C PHE A 153 22.54 4.36 2.41
N TYR A 154 21.95 4.95 3.46
CA TYR A 154 22.68 5.34 4.66
C TYR A 154 23.07 4.12 5.49
N GLU A 155 23.74 4.35 6.62
CA GLU A 155 24.32 3.30 7.45
C GLU A 155 23.30 2.21 7.85
N PRO A 156 23.59 0.92 7.64
CA PRO A 156 22.78 -0.17 8.15
C PRO A 156 22.81 -0.16 9.69
N LEU A 157 21.64 -0.33 10.30
CA LEU A 157 21.48 -0.26 11.76
C LEU A 157 21.22 -1.64 12.35
N GLU A 158 20.34 -2.41 11.71
CA GLU A 158 19.87 -3.70 12.22
C GLU A 158 19.26 -4.55 11.10
N ILE A 159 19.09 -5.83 11.41
CA ILE A 159 18.34 -6.78 10.60
C ILE A 159 17.02 -7.06 11.33
N ILE A 160 15.93 -6.96 10.59
CA ILE A 160 14.60 -7.33 11.07
C ILE A 160 14.19 -8.60 10.34
N VAL A 161 13.86 -9.65 11.09
CA VAL A 161 13.36 -10.91 10.54
C VAL A 161 11.84 -10.92 10.71
N ASN A 162 11.12 -10.92 9.59
CA ASN A 162 9.67 -11.06 9.58
C ASN A 162 9.32 -12.56 9.49
N PHE A 163 8.78 -13.12 10.57
CA PHE A 163 8.39 -14.53 10.63
C PHE A 163 6.96 -14.75 10.14
N SER A 164 6.07 -13.82 10.47
CA SER A 164 4.67 -13.85 10.08
C SER A 164 4.15 -12.41 9.92
N PRO A 165 2.94 -12.20 9.38
CA PRO A 165 2.30 -10.89 9.36
C PRO A 165 2.28 -10.16 10.71
N ASP A 166 2.15 -10.89 11.81
CA ASP A 166 1.95 -10.36 13.16
C ASP A 166 3.17 -10.60 14.07
N HIS A 167 4.31 -10.99 13.50
CA HIS A 167 5.50 -11.23 14.30
C HIS A 167 6.77 -10.99 13.51
N ALA A 168 7.61 -10.10 14.06
CA ALA A 168 8.97 -9.90 13.61
C ALA A 168 9.91 -9.71 14.80
N SER A 169 11.20 -9.99 14.58
CA SER A 169 12.23 -9.78 15.60
C SER A 169 13.37 -8.95 15.04
N ARG A 170 13.94 -8.12 15.91
CA ARG A 170 15.05 -7.21 15.61
C ARG A 170 16.35 -7.79 16.11
N TYR A 171 17.39 -7.65 15.30
CA TYR A 171 18.74 -8.10 15.63
C TYR A 171 19.76 -7.06 15.19
N THR A 172 20.81 -6.88 15.99
CA THR A 172 21.99 -6.12 15.56
C THR A 172 22.63 -6.77 14.33
N LEU A 173 23.49 -6.04 13.63
CA LEU A 173 24.30 -6.59 12.52
C LEU A 173 25.30 -7.69 12.95
N ASN A 174 25.43 -7.92 14.26
CA ASN A 174 26.22 -9.01 14.84
C ASN A 174 25.35 -10.20 15.29
N GLY A 175 24.03 -10.15 15.08
CA GLY A 175 23.09 -11.21 15.45
C GLY A 175 22.60 -11.19 16.90
N VAL A 176 22.93 -10.16 17.66
CA VAL A 176 22.38 -9.98 19.03
C VAL A 176 20.92 -9.55 18.93
N PHE A 177 20.03 -10.26 19.61
CA PHE A 177 18.60 -9.95 19.69
C PHE A 177 18.37 -8.60 20.39
N LEU A 178 17.49 -7.78 19.80
CA LEU A 178 17.14 -6.43 20.28
C LEU A 178 15.70 -6.35 20.80
N GLY A 179 14.81 -7.24 20.38
CA GLY A 179 13.40 -7.25 20.77
C GLY A 179 12.48 -7.71 19.66
N ASP A 180 11.22 -7.92 20.00
CA ASP A 180 10.16 -8.32 19.07
C ASP A 180 9.31 -7.11 18.64
N LEU A 181 8.60 -7.29 17.54
CA LEU A 181 7.61 -6.40 16.96
C LEU A 181 6.31 -7.17 16.78
N ASP A 182 5.19 -6.53 17.12
CA ASP A 182 3.84 -7.10 17.01
C ASP A 182 3.33 -7.23 15.56
N HIS A 183 4.17 -6.85 14.58
CA HIS A 183 3.84 -6.95 13.16
C HIS A 183 5.10 -7.02 12.31
N ALA A 184 4.96 -7.61 11.12
CA ALA A 184 6.01 -7.61 10.12
C ALA A 184 6.42 -6.18 9.74
N TYR A 185 7.73 -5.92 9.78
CA TYR A 185 8.27 -4.66 9.30
C TYR A 185 8.11 -4.54 7.78
N ARG A 186 7.64 -3.38 7.30
CA ARG A 186 7.59 -3.08 5.85
C ARG A 186 8.34 -1.78 5.57
N ASN A 187 9.19 -1.78 4.55
CA ASN A 187 9.88 -0.58 4.09
C ASN A 187 8.87 0.49 3.68
N GLY A 188 9.01 1.71 4.22
CA GLY A 188 8.12 2.83 3.93
C GLY A 188 6.92 2.98 4.87
N MET A 189 6.71 2.05 5.81
CA MET A 189 5.80 2.27 6.94
C MET A 189 6.57 2.87 8.11
N SER A 190 6.09 4.00 8.63
CA SER A 190 6.56 4.54 9.91
C SER A 190 6.08 3.61 11.01
N ILE A 191 6.98 2.90 11.69
CA ILE A 191 6.63 2.20 12.92
C ILE A 191 6.42 3.29 13.98
N VAL A 192 5.22 3.37 14.56
CA VAL A 192 5.04 4.09 15.82
C VAL A 192 5.61 3.17 16.90
N GLU A 193 6.81 3.50 17.40
CA GLU A 193 7.34 2.85 18.60
C GLU A 193 6.42 3.21 19.77
N ILE A 194 5.63 2.24 20.25
CA ILE A 194 4.98 2.38 21.55
C ILE A 194 6.09 2.14 22.58
N ARG A 195 6.54 3.22 23.23
CA ARG A 195 7.37 3.18 24.43
C ARG A 195 6.52 3.06 25.68
#